data_AF-R7I3K4-F1
#
_entry.id   AF-R7I3K4-F1
#
_cell.length_a   1.000
_cell.length_b   1.000
_cell.length_c   1.000
_cell.angle_alpha   90.00
_cell.angle_beta   90.00
_cell.angle_gamma   90.00
#
_symmetry.space_group_name_H-M   'P 1'
#
loop_
_entity.id
_entity.type
_entity.pdbx_description
1 polymer ?
#
loop_
_entity_poly.entity_id
_entity_poly.type
_entity_poly.pdbx_seq_one_letter_code
_entity_poly.pdbx_strand_id
1 'polypeptide(L)'
;MRIKEDRSLLMYIVLTIITCGIYSYYFVYKLAQDMNVMCSGDGEETAGLLKFILLSIVTCGIYSWFWYYKLGNRIYQNGSKYGLDFVENGTTVIMWLLFGSFLCGVGSFYGVYIIIKNTNAMAQAYNRNLGSSMNY
;
A
#
# COMPACT_ATOMS: atom_id res chain seq x y z
N MET A 1 2.66 0.81 -18.47
CA MET A 1 3.70 1.59 -17.76
C MET A 1 4.34 0.67 -16.73
N ARG A 2 5.69 0.57 -16.65
CA ARG A 2 6.34 -0.31 -15.66
C ARG A 2 6.17 0.28 -14.25
N ILE A 3 5.80 -0.54 -13.28
CA ILE A 3 5.57 -0.15 -11.89
C ILE A 3 6.81 -0.48 -11.05
N LYS A 4 7.15 0.36 -10.07
CA LYS A 4 8.26 0.10 -9.15
C LYS A 4 8.00 -1.19 -8.33
N GLU A 5 9.01 -2.03 -8.13
CA GLU A 5 8.88 -3.36 -7.51
C GLU A 5 9.78 -3.60 -6.29
N ASP A 6 10.66 -2.65 -5.97
CA ASP A 6 11.72 -2.73 -4.95
C ASP A 6 11.50 -1.72 -3.81
N ARG A 7 10.24 -1.48 -3.41
CA ARG A 7 9.96 -0.61 -2.26
C ARG A 7 10.52 -1.27 -1.00
N SER A 8 11.39 -0.56 -0.27
CA SER A 8 12.00 -1.06 0.97
C SER A 8 11.37 -0.40 2.20
N LEU A 9 11.02 -1.22 3.20
CA LEU A 9 10.56 -0.72 4.50
C LEU A 9 11.62 0.14 5.17
N LEU A 10 12.90 -0.26 5.10
CA LEU A 10 14.00 0.49 5.69
C LEU A 10 14.09 1.90 5.06
N MET A 11 13.99 1.97 3.74
CA MET A 11 14.00 3.25 3.03
C MET A 11 12.78 4.11 3.38
N TYR A 12 11.61 3.48 3.55
CA TYR A 12 10.42 4.17 4.04
C TYR A 12 10.63 4.79 5.42
N ILE A 13 11.15 4.03 6.39
CA ILE A 13 11.39 4.51 7.76
C ILE A 13 12.44 5.63 7.76
N VAL A 14 13.60 5.40 7.14
CA VAL A 14 14.71 6.35 7.12
C VAL A 14 14.30 7.67 6.48
N LEU A 15 13.66 7.62 5.30
CA LEU A 15 13.23 8.84 4.62
C LEU A 15 12.09 9.54 5.37
N THR A 16 11.19 8.79 6.00
CA THR A 16 10.14 9.39 6.84
C THR A 16 10.74 10.15 8.02
N ILE A 17 11.78 9.61 8.68
CA ILE A 17 12.45 10.29 9.79
C ILE A 17 13.22 11.52 9.30
N ILE A 18 14.03 11.38 8.23
CA ILE A 18 14.83 12.48 7.68
C ILE A 18 13.97 13.63 7.16
N THR A 19 12.79 13.33 6.62
CA THR A 19 11.86 14.35 6.07
C THR A 19 10.79 14.77 7.07
N CYS A 20 10.96 14.48 8.37
CA CYS A 20 10.01 14.84 9.43
C CYS A 20 8.55 14.41 9.13
N GLY A 21 8.37 13.22 8.55
CA GLY A 21 7.06 12.66 8.21
C GLY A 21 6.58 12.95 6.79
N ILE A 22 7.18 13.90 6.07
CA ILE A 22 6.70 14.32 4.73
C ILE A 22 6.77 13.18 3.72
N TYR A 23 7.82 12.36 3.76
CA TYR A 23 7.98 11.24 2.84
C TYR A 23 6.87 10.19 2.98
N SER A 24 6.27 10.03 4.17
CA SER A 24 5.16 9.09 4.35
C SER A 24 3.95 9.45 3.47
N TYR A 25 3.67 10.74 3.29
CA TYR A 25 2.64 11.25 2.40
C TYR A 25 2.97 11.01 0.93
N TYR A 26 4.21 11.30 0.52
CA TYR A 26 4.66 10.99 -0.84
C TYR A 26 4.55 9.49 -1.16
N PHE A 27 4.91 8.64 -0.20
CA PHE A 27 4.78 7.19 -0.33
C PHE A 27 3.32 6.76 -0.54
N VAL A 28 2.39 7.25 0.29
CA VAL A 28 0.95 6.97 0.15
C VAL A 28 0.41 7.43 -1.22
N TYR A 29 0.83 8.62 -1.68
CA TYR A 29 0.45 9.13 -3.00
C TYR A 29 0.86 8.18 -4.13
N LYS A 30 2.15 7.81 -4.17
CA LYS A 30 2.69 6.93 -5.21
C LYS A 30 2.09 5.54 -5.13
N LEU A 31 1.92 5.01 -3.92
CA LEU A 31 1.29 3.72 -3.69
C LEU A 31 -0.15 3.68 -4.22
N ALA A 32 -0.95 4.73 -3.96
CA ALA A 32 -2.31 4.84 -4.48
C ALA A 32 -2.36 4.83 -6.02
N GLN A 33 -1.47 5.61 -6.64
CA GLN A 33 -1.37 5.70 -8.10
C GLN A 33 -0.99 4.34 -8.71
N ASP A 34 0.06 3.71 -8.19
CA ASP A 34 0.54 2.41 -8.68
C ASP A 34 -0.52 1.32 -8.53
N MET A 35 -1.26 1.34 -7.42
CA MET A 35 -2.36 0.41 -7.16
C MET A 35 -3.54 0.61 -8.09
N ASN A 36 -3.90 1.86 -8.42
CA ASN A 36 -4.95 2.15 -9.40
C ASN A 36 -4.56 1.64 -10.80
N VAL A 37 -3.27 1.67 -11.15
CA VAL A 37 -2.79 1.13 -12.43
C VAL A 37 -2.77 -0.40 -12.41
N MET A 38 -2.22 -1.02 -11.36
CA MET A 38 -2.14 -2.49 -11.27
C MET A 38 -3.50 -3.14 -11.09
N CYS A 39 -4.45 -2.49 -10.44
CA CYS A 39 -5.78 -3.03 -10.23
C CYS A 39 -6.82 -2.42 -11.18
N SER A 40 -6.40 -1.81 -12.29
CA SER A 40 -7.32 -1.18 -13.25
C SER A 40 -8.39 -2.17 -13.73
N GLY A 41 -9.65 -1.74 -13.75
CA GLY A 41 -10.77 -2.58 -14.17
C GLY A 41 -11.39 -3.44 -13.06
N ASP A 42 -11.00 -3.25 -11.79
CA ASP A 42 -11.69 -3.84 -10.63
C ASP A 42 -12.91 -3.04 -10.14
N GLY A 43 -13.21 -1.89 -10.76
CA GLY A 43 -14.32 -1.02 -10.37
C GLY A 43 -14.08 -0.20 -9.09
N GLU A 44 -12.89 -0.29 -8.50
CA GLU A 44 -12.50 0.39 -7.27
C GLU A 44 -11.40 1.43 -7.54
N GLU A 45 -11.39 2.52 -6.77
CA GLU A 45 -10.30 3.50 -6.81
C GLU A 45 -9.70 3.69 -5.41
N THR A 46 -8.39 3.53 -5.31
CA THR A 46 -7.65 3.87 -4.11
C THR A 46 -7.58 5.39 -4.01
N ALA A 47 -8.16 5.94 -2.93
CA ALA A 47 -8.18 7.37 -2.67
C ALA A 47 -6.76 7.96 -2.67
N GLY A 48 -6.54 8.99 -3.48
CA GLY A 48 -5.24 9.66 -3.58
C GLY A 48 -4.88 10.47 -2.32
N LEU A 49 -3.66 11.02 -2.34
CA LEU A 49 -3.05 11.70 -1.18
C LEU A 49 -3.90 12.83 -0.59
N LEU A 50 -4.56 13.64 -1.43
CA LEU A 50 -5.39 14.75 -0.95
C LEU A 50 -6.58 14.25 -0.12
N LYS A 51 -7.28 13.21 -0.58
CA LYS A 51 -8.37 12.59 0.18
C LYS A 51 -7.84 11.96 1.47
N PHE A 52 -6.66 11.33 1.41
CA PHE A 52 -6.00 10.76 2.59
C PHE A 52 -5.68 11.82 3.65
N ILE A 53 -5.03 12.92 3.28
CA ILE A 53 -4.65 13.99 4.22
C ILE A 53 -5.89 14.68 4.78
N LEU A 54 -6.83 15.10 3.92
CA LEU A 54 -8.02 15.83 4.36
C LEU A 54 -8.85 15.01 5.34
N LEU A 55 -9.16 13.76 5.00
CA LEU A 55 -9.99 12.91 5.86
C LEU A 55 -9.22 12.47 7.10
N SER A 56 -7.90 12.29 7.03
CA SER A 56 -7.11 11.99 8.23
C SER A 56 -7.06 13.16 9.19
N ILE A 57 -6.95 14.41 8.73
CA ILE A 57 -7.01 15.57 9.64
C ILE A 57 -8.41 15.70 10.24
N VAL A 58 -9.47 15.58 9.42
CA VAL A 58 -10.87 15.71 9.87
C VAL A 58 -11.26 14.61 10.87
N THR A 59 -10.71 13.40 10.72
CA THR A 59 -11.03 12.25 11.59
C THR A 59 -9.97 11.99 12.66
N CYS A 60 -9.10 12.95 12.95
CA CYS A 60 -8.02 12.82 13.94
C CYS A 60 -7.12 11.57 13.72
N GLY A 61 -6.86 11.23 12.47
CA GLY A 61 -5.99 10.13 12.04
C GLY A 61 -6.71 8.80 11.79
N ILE A 62 -7.96 8.64 12.23
CA ILE A 62 -8.72 7.38 12.13
C ILE A 62 -8.89 6.94 10.66
N TYR A 63 -9.12 7.89 9.75
CA TYR A 63 -9.25 7.59 8.33
C TYR A 63 -8.00 6.92 7.75
N SER A 64 -6.81 7.23 8.27
CA SER A 64 -5.57 6.59 7.82
C SER A 64 -5.66 5.06 7.94
N TRP A 65 -6.20 4.57 9.06
CA TRP A 65 -6.35 3.14 9.32
C TRP A 65 -7.36 2.50 8.37
N PHE A 66 -8.49 3.16 8.14
CA PHE A 66 -9.49 2.70 7.20
C PHE A 66 -8.97 2.66 5.75
N TRP A 67 -8.15 3.64 5.37
CA TRP A 67 -7.51 3.68 4.07
C TRP A 67 -6.56 2.49 3.87
N TYR A 68 -5.70 2.20 4.85
CA TYR A 68 -4.81 1.03 4.80
C TYR A 68 -5.56 -0.30 4.80
N TYR A 69 -6.67 -0.40 5.54
CA TYR A 69 -7.58 -1.55 5.50
C TYR A 69 -8.12 -1.78 4.08
N LYS A 70 -8.68 -0.73 3.46
CA LYS A 70 -9.20 -0.81 2.09
C LYS A 70 -8.12 -1.19 1.08
N LEU A 71 -6.94 -0.60 1.21
CA LEU A 71 -5.80 -0.92 0.37
C LEU A 71 -5.40 -2.40 0.51
N GLY A 72 -5.26 -2.91 1.73
CA GLY A 72 -4.90 -4.30 1.98
C GLY A 72 -5.92 -5.30 1.40
N ASN A 73 -7.22 -5.00 1.53
CA ASN A 73 -8.26 -5.82 0.90
C ASN A 73 -8.20 -5.79 -0.63
N ARG A 74 -7.91 -4.63 -1.22
CA ARG A 74 -7.78 -4.50 -2.67
C ARG A 74 -6.59 -5.29 -3.22
N ILE A 75 -5.46 -5.27 -2.50
CA ILE A 75 -4.28 -6.09 -2.81
C ILE A 75 -4.64 -7.58 -2.74
N TYR A 76 -5.29 -8.01 -1.66
CA TYR A 76 -5.72 -9.40 -1.48
C TYR A 76 -6.65 -9.87 -2.60
N GLN A 77 -7.69 -9.08 -2.94
CA GLN A 77 -8.66 -9.43 -3.97
C GLN A 77 -8.08 -9.48 -5.38
N ASN A 78 -7.14 -8.59 -5.71
CA ASN A 78 -6.50 -8.55 -7.02
C ASN A 78 -5.26 -9.47 -7.11
N GLY A 79 -4.74 -9.99 -6.00
CA GLY A 79 -3.60 -10.92 -6.00
C GLY A 79 -3.86 -12.16 -6.85
N SER A 80 -5.08 -12.71 -6.80
CA SER A 80 -5.48 -13.87 -7.59
C SER A 80 -5.40 -13.65 -9.11
N LYS A 81 -5.66 -12.41 -9.59
CA LYS A 81 -5.49 -12.04 -11.01
C LYS A 81 -4.06 -12.21 -11.50
N TYR A 82 -3.11 -12.16 -10.58
CA TYR A 82 -1.68 -12.30 -10.82
C TYR A 82 -1.14 -13.67 -10.40
N GLY A 83 -2.00 -14.62 -9.99
CA GLY A 83 -1.59 -15.93 -9.47
C GLY A 83 -0.87 -15.86 -8.12
N LEU A 84 -1.15 -14.81 -7.32
CA LEU A 84 -0.57 -14.61 -6.00
C LEU A 84 -1.62 -14.90 -4.92
N ASP A 85 -1.32 -15.84 -4.03
CA ASP A 85 -2.14 -16.15 -2.85
C ASP A 85 -1.57 -15.44 -1.63
N PHE A 86 -2.12 -14.27 -1.31
CA PHE A 86 -1.77 -13.54 -0.10
C PHE A 86 -2.55 -14.09 1.09
N VAL A 87 -1.88 -14.30 2.22
CA VAL A 87 -2.57 -14.68 3.48
C VAL A 87 -3.06 -13.42 4.20
N GLU A 88 -2.32 -12.32 4.07
CA GLU A 88 -2.61 -11.07 4.76
C GLU A 88 -3.60 -10.20 3.97
N ASN A 89 -4.77 -9.92 4.56
CA ASN A 89 -5.80 -9.05 3.99
C ASN A 89 -5.88 -7.70 4.75
N GLY A 90 -6.84 -6.86 4.40
CA GLY A 90 -7.05 -5.56 5.05
C GLY A 90 -7.23 -5.67 6.58
N THR A 91 -7.90 -6.72 7.06
CA THR A 91 -8.10 -6.98 8.49
C THR A 91 -6.77 -7.26 9.20
N THR A 92 -5.89 -8.05 8.58
CA THR A 92 -4.54 -8.27 9.11
C THR A 92 -3.76 -6.96 9.20
N VAL A 93 -3.82 -6.13 8.16
CA VAL A 93 -3.11 -4.84 8.12
C VAL A 93 -3.63 -3.88 9.21
N ILE A 94 -4.96 -3.71 9.32
CA ILE A 94 -5.52 -2.79 10.33
C ILE A 94 -5.27 -3.29 11.75
N MET A 95 -5.28 -4.61 11.98
CA MET A 95 -4.91 -5.19 13.27
C MET A 95 -3.51 -4.72 13.68
N TRP A 96 -2.51 -4.86 12.81
CA TRP A 96 -1.14 -4.40 13.11
C TRP A 96 -1.03 -2.89 13.29
N LEU A 97 -1.79 -2.10 12.53
CA LEU A 97 -1.82 -0.64 12.69
C LEU A 97 -2.44 -0.21 14.02
N LEU A 98 -3.54 -0.86 14.44
CA LEU A 98 -4.23 -0.59 15.70
C LEU A 98 -3.39 -1.01 16.90
N PHE A 99 -2.95 -2.27 16.94
CA PHE A 99 -2.09 -2.78 18.01
C PHE A 99 -0.75 -2.03 18.06
N GLY A 100 -0.22 -1.63 16.89
CA GLY A 100 0.98 -0.80 16.81
C GLY A 100 0.83 0.56 17.47
N SER A 101 -0.35 1.17 17.37
CA SER A 101 -0.63 2.46 18.03
C SER A 101 -0.60 2.36 19.56
N PHE A 102 -0.93 1.18 20.12
CA PHE A 102 -0.78 0.90 21.56
C PHE A 102 0.66 0.59 21.99
N LEU A 103 1.50 0.08 21.07
CA LEU A 103 2.90 -0.30 21.32
C LEU A 103 3.89 0.77 20.83
N CYS A 104 3.62 2.05 21.12
CA CYS A 104 4.48 3.19 20.75
C CYS A 104 4.82 3.28 19.25
N GLY A 105 3.95 2.78 18.36
CA GLY A 105 4.10 2.86 16.90
C GLY A 105 4.91 1.73 16.26
N VAL A 106 5.50 0.81 17.03
CA VAL A 106 6.34 -0.27 16.48
C VAL A 106 5.53 -1.23 15.60
N GLY A 107 4.32 -1.62 16.04
CA GLY A 107 3.45 -2.50 15.26
C GLY A 107 2.96 -1.87 13.95
N SER A 108 2.92 -0.53 13.87
CA SER A 108 2.50 0.17 12.67
C SER A 108 3.49 -0.04 11.53
N PHE A 109 4.79 -0.18 11.82
CA PHE A 109 5.80 -0.53 10.81
C PHE A 109 5.60 -1.92 10.23
N TYR A 110 5.13 -2.89 11.02
CA TYR A 110 4.82 -4.23 10.51
C TYR A 110 3.59 -4.23 9.59
N GLY A 111 2.56 -3.43 9.90
CA GLY A 111 1.43 -3.22 8.99
C GLY A 111 1.86 -2.64 7.64
N VAL A 112 2.75 -1.63 7.67
CA VAL A 112 3.33 -1.05 6.44
C VAL A 112 4.24 -2.03 5.70
N TYR A 113 4.97 -2.89 6.42
CA TYR A 113 5.78 -3.95 5.83
C TYR A 113 4.93 -4.93 5.00
N ILE A 114 3.79 -5.38 5.52
CA ILE A 114 2.86 -6.26 4.79
C ILE A 114 2.42 -5.59 3.50
N ILE A 115 2.01 -4.32 3.56
CA ILE A 115 1.59 -3.55 2.39
C ILE A 115 2.72 -3.47 1.36
N ILE A 116 3.94 -3.08 1.77
CA ILE A 116 5.10 -2.99 0.89
C ILE A 116 5.40 -4.33 0.22
N LYS A 117 5.46 -5.42 1.00
CA LYS A 117 5.76 -6.77 0.52
C LYS A 117 4.74 -7.22 -0.53
N ASN A 118 3.44 -7.11 -0.23
CA ASN A 118 2.39 -7.62 -1.10
C ASN A 118 2.23 -6.75 -2.35
N THR A 119 2.36 -5.42 -2.23
CA THR A 119 2.38 -4.52 -3.40
C THR A 119 3.59 -4.80 -4.31
N ASN A 120 4.79 -5.02 -3.76
CA ASN A 120 5.96 -5.34 -4.57
C ASN A 120 5.78 -6.66 -5.34
N ALA A 121 5.21 -7.68 -4.70
CA ALA A 121 4.87 -8.94 -5.35
C ALA A 121 3.90 -8.74 -6.52
N MET A 122 2.83 -7.95 -6.31
CA MET A 122 1.90 -7.61 -7.40
C MET A 122 2.59 -6.81 -8.52
N ALA A 123 3.43 -5.84 -8.18
CA ALA A 123 4.15 -5.03 -9.17
C ALA A 123 5.08 -5.89 -10.02
N GLN A 124 5.77 -6.85 -9.40
CA GLN A 124 6.61 -7.81 -10.13
C GLN A 124 5.77 -8.66 -11.09
N ALA A 125 4.63 -9.19 -10.65
CA ALA A 125 3.76 -9.99 -11.49
C ALA A 125 3.16 -9.16 -12.64
N TYR A 126 2.72 -7.93 -12.36
CA TYR A 126 2.23 -6.99 -13.38
C TYR A 126 3.30 -6.68 -14.43
N ASN A 127 4.53 -6.37 -14.01
CA ASN A 127 5.63 -6.08 -14.92
C ASN A 127 6.01 -7.29 -15.78
N ARG A 128 5.95 -8.51 -15.23
CA ARG A 128 6.16 -9.75 -15.99
C ARG A 128 5.10 -9.92 -17.08
N ASN A 129 3.82 -9.73 -16.74
CA ASN A 129 2.71 -9.82 -17.69
C ASN A 129 2.82 -8.76 -18.80
N LEU A 130 3.23 -7.54 -18.44
CA LEU A 130 3.47 -6.47 -19.42
C LEU A 130 4.60 -6.84 -20.39
N GLY A 131 5.68 -7.43 -19.90
CA GLY A 131 6.79 -7.91 -20.72
C GLY A 131 6.39 -9.02 -21.68
N SER A 132 5.56 -9.99 -21.25
CA SER A 132 5.07 -11.04 -22.15
C SER A 132 4.18 -10.50 -23.27
N SER A 133 3.37 -9.46 -23.01
CA SER A 133 2.48 -8.86 -24.01
C SER A 133 3.21 -8.00 -25.05
N MET A 134 4.46 -7.62 -24.80
CA MET A 134 5.29 -6.85 -25.74
C MET A 134 6.15 -7.73 -26.66
N ASN A 135 6.16 -9.06 -26.44
CA ASN A 135 6.90 -10.03 -27.25
C ASN A 135 6.03 -10.69 -28.34
N TYR A 136 4.80 -10.18 -28.55
CA TYR A 136 3.88 -10.51 -29.64
C TYR A 136 3.50 -9.22 -30.38
#